data_AF-A0A2M7R9M9-F1
#
_entry.id   AF-A0A2M7R9M9-F1
#
_cell.length_a   1.000
_cell.length_b   1.000
_cell.length_c   1.000
_cell.angle_alpha   90.00
_cell.angle_beta   90.00
_cell.angle_gamma   90.00
#
_symmetry.space_group_name_H-M   'P 1'
#
loop_
_entity.id
_entity.type
_entity.pdbx_description
1 polymer ?
#
loop_
_entity_poly.entity_id
_entity_poly.type
_entity_poly.pdbx_seq_one_letter_code
_entity_poly.pdbx_strand_id
1 'polypeptide(L)'
;GFCNDYRKNIKDVNLSKIKEIDYASGAAFMISAELIRKYGAWDADFYIYHEDLDWGLRIRSLGYKVVLVRDSVFYHQYQFARSITKFYFMERNRHAIMLMYFKWPTLLLLAPIAIGLEFGLWFFSIKNGYAKKRWEVYKYWLNFKNWSIWFKKRKIIQQNRKVSDREMLRHSVSEIVFQDASTNNFLVNYVANPVMKLYYYVVVKGLIWW
;
A
#
# COMPACT_ATOMS: atom_id res chain seq x y z
N GLY A 1 -5.52 7.88 -2.15
CA GLY A 1 -4.93 6.91 -3.10
C GLY A 1 -4.29 7.69 -4.23
N PHE A 2 -3.08 7.28 -4.63
CA PHE A 2 -2.15 7.98 -5.54
C PHE A 2 -2.14 9.51 -5.44
N CYS A 3 -1.30 10.03 -4.53
CA CYS A 3 -1.22 11.46 -4.25
C CYS A 3 0.21 11.98 -4.49
N ASN A 4 0.78 11.73 -5.68
CA ASN A 4 2.12 12.22 -6.03
C ASN A 4 2.23 13.75 -6.04
N ASP A 5 1.09 14.44 -6.09
CA ASP A 5 1.01 15.89 -6.23
C ASP A 5 0.07 16.49 -5.17
N TYR A 6 0.01 15.89 -3.98
CA TYR A 6 -0.80 16.39 -2.87
C TYR A 6 -0.41 17.84 -2.52
N ARG A 7 -1.42 18.71 -2.31
CA ARG A 7 -1.28 20.14 -2.02
C ARG A 7 -0.56 20.96 -3.09
N LYS A 8 -0.28 20.41 -4.29
CA LYS A 8 0.16 21.21 -5.44
C LYS A 8 -1.03 21.86 -6.11
N ASN A 9 -0.82 23.05 -6.68
CA ASN A 9 -1.83 23.66 -7.52
C ASN A 9 -1.98 22.84 -8.80
N ILE A 10 -3.21 22.59 -9.26
CA ILE A 10 -3.47 21.81 -10.48
C ILE A 10 -2.76 22.40 -11.71
N LYS A 11 -2.54 23.73 -11.74
CA LYS A 11 -1.81 24.43 -12.82
C LYS A 11 -0.33 24.00 -12.91
N ASP A 12 0.25 23.57 -11.78
CA ASP A 12 1.65 23.16 -11.68
C ASP A 12 1.82 21.64 -11.85
N VAL A 13 0.71 20.90 -11.97
CA VAL A 13 0.69 19.44 -12.08
C VAL A 13 0.77 19.04 -13.55
N ASN A 14 1.94 18.56 -13.97
CA ASN A 14 2.13 17.99 -15.29
C ASN A 14 1.83 16.48 -15.29
N LEU A 15 0.66 16.09 -15.79
CA LEU A 15 0.25 14.70 -15.95
C LEU A 15 -0.01 14.37 -17.43
N SER A 16 0.42 13.18 -17.84
CA SER A 16 0.00 12.59 -19.11
C SER A 16 -1.51 12.36 -19.12
N LYS A 17 -2.12 12.39 -20.31
CA LYS A 17 -3.58 12.18 -20.46
C LYS A 17 -4.04 10.87 -19.82
N ILE A 18 -3.25 9.82 -19.99
CA ILE A 18 -3.42 8.52 -19.35
C ILE A 18 -2.09 8.18 -18.67
N LYS A 19 -2.16 7.76 -17.40
CA LYS A 19 -0.99 7.34 -16.62
C LYS A 19 -1.28 6.02 -15.92
N GLU A 20 -0.41 5.03 -16.10
CA GLU A 20 -0.50 3.78 -15.33
C GLU A 20 -0.12 4.02 -13.86
N ILE A 21 -0.90 3.43 -12.95
CA ILE A 21 -0.74 3.53 -11.49
C ILE A 21 -0.91 2.14 -10.85
N ASP A 22 -0.50 1.98 -9.59
CA ASP A 22 -0.67 0.69 -8.88
C ASP A 22 -2.12 0.43 -8.48
N TYR A 23 -2.83 1.46 -8.03
CA TYR A 23 -4.23 1.41 -7.61
C TYR A 23 -4.85 2.81 -7.64
N ALA A 24 -6.16 2.89 -7.87
CA ALA A 24 -6.92 4.13 -7.78
C ALA A 24 -7.53 4.26 -6.37
N SER A 25 -7.76 5.49 -5.90
CA SER A 25 -8.41 5.69 -4.61
C SER A 25 -9.88 5.24 -4.66
N GLY A 26 -10.36 4.56 -3.63
CA GLY A 26 -11.77 4.16 -3.51
C GLY A 26 -12.79 5.32 -3.55
N ALA A 27 -12.34 6.57 -3.35
CA ALA A 27 -13.19 7.76 -3.42
C ALA A 27 -13.71 8.07 -4.83
N ALA A 28 -12.95 7.72 -5.88
CA ALA A 28 -13.33 7.99 -7.26
C ALA A 28 -12.58 7.04 -8.21
N PHE A 29 -13.23 5.96 -8.60
CA PHE A 29 -12.69 4.98 -9.53
C PHE A 29 -13.83 4.28 -10.29
N MET A 30 -13.50 3.66 -11.43
CA MET A 30 -14.41 2.85 -12.21
C MET A 30 -13.75 1.49 -12.49
N ILE A 31 -14.53 0.41 -12.43
CA ILE A 31 -14.08 -0.95 -12.77
C ILE A 31 -15.08 -1.55 -13.75
N SER A 32 -14.57 -2.33 -14.70
CA SER A 32 -15.42 -3.14 -15.58
C SER A 32 -16.30 -4.08 -14.77
N ALA A 33 -17.61 -4.03 -15.00
CA ALA A 33 -18.57 -4.93 -14.38
C ALA A 33 -18.26 -6.42 -14.67
N GLU A 34 -17.66 -6.71 -15.83
CA GLU A 34 -17.19 -8.06 -16.15
C GLU A 34 -16.07 -8.52 -15.21
N LEU A 35 -15.11 -7.65 -14.93
CA LEU A 35 -14.00 -7.97 -14.01
C LEU A 35 -14.50 -8.17 -12.57
N ILE A 36 -15.50 -7.41 -12.13
CA ILE A 36 -16.14 -7.60 -10.82
C ILE A 36 -16.83 -8.96 -10.75
N ARG A 37 -17.62 -9.32 -11.76
CA ARG A 37 -18.27 -10.64 -11.82
C ARG A 37 -17.27 -11.79 -11.85
N LYS A 38 -16.14 -11.60 -12.53
CA LYS A 38 -15.13 -12.64 -12.73
C LYS A 38 -14.17 -12.82 -11.54
N TYR A 39 -13.75 -11.73 -10.91
CA TYR A 39 -12.70 -11.73 -9.88
C TYR A 39 -13.17 -11.32 -8.49
N GLY A 40 -14.50 -11.19 -8.32
CA GLY A 40 -15.16 -10.88 -7.05
C GLY A 40 -15.06 -9.41 -6.67
N ALA A 41 -15.98 -8.95 -5.83
CA ALA A 41 -16.08 -7.57 -5.35
C ALA A 41 -15.03 -7.24 -4.25
N TRP A 42 -15.31 -6.19 -3.48
CA TRP A 42 -14.54 -5.82 -2.29
C TRP A 42 -14.40 -6.99 -1.31
N ASP A 43 -13.22 -7.10 -0.71
CA ASP A 43 -12.94 -8.13 0.27
C ASP A 43 -13.33 -7.66 1.68
N ALA A 44 -14.42 -8.23 2.20
CA ALA A 44 -15.00 -7.83 3.48
C ALA A 44 -14.07 -8.06 4.68
N ASP A 45 -13.06 -8.95 4.58
CA ASP A 45 -12.13 -9.18 5.68
C ASP A 45 -11.23 -7.94 5.95
N PHE A 46 -11.06 -7.05 4.95
CA PHE A 46 -10.37 -5.78 5.15
C PHE A 46 -11.16 -4.80 6.03
N TYR A 47 -12.50 -4.89 6.04
CA TYR A 47 -13.44 -3.96 6.67
C TYR A 47 -13.31 -2.50 6.16
N ILE A 48 -12.17 -1.86 6.38
CA ILE A 48 -11.81 -0.52 5.89
C ILE A 48 -10.29 -0.41 5.75
N TYR A 49 -9.82 0.44 4.84
CA TYR A 49 -8.43 0.64 4.44
C TYR A 49 -7.84 -0.52 3.65
N HIS A 50 -7.13 -0.17 2.58
CA HIS A 50 -6.47 -1.09 1.64
C HIS A 50 -7.40 -1.97 0.81
N GLU A 51 -8.71 -1.81 0.90
CA GLU A 51 -9.64 -2.47 -0.03
C GLU A 51 -9.41 -2.00 -1.47
N ASP A 52 -9.16 -0.70 -1.67
CA ASP A 52 -8.85 -0.08 -2.95
C ASP A 52 -7.47 -0.51 -3.48
N LEU A 53 -6.49 -0.57 -2.59
CA LEU A 53 -5.16 -1.13 -2.89
C LEU A 53 -5.25 -2.60 -3.28
N ASP A 54 -5.97 -3.43 -2.53
CA ASP A 54 -6.19 -4.85 -2.83
C ASP A 54 -6.75 -5.01 -4.24
N TRP A 55 -7.80 -4.28 -4.57
CA TRP A 55 -8.41 -4.36 -5.89
C TRP A 55 -7.45 -3.98 -7.02
N GLY A 56 -6.71 -2.88 -6.86
CA GLY A 56 -5.70 -2.45 -7.83
C GLY A 56 -4.62 -3.52 -8.03
N LEU A 57 -4.07 -4.06 -6.93
CA LEU A 57 -3.07 -5.12 -6.99
C LEU A 57 -3.65 -6.43 -7.55
N ARG A 58 -4.90 -6.77 -7.23
CA ARG A 58 -5.59 -7.97 -7.72
C ARG A 58 -5.63 -7.97 -9.24
N ILE A 59 -6.16 -6.92 -9.85
CA ILE A 59 -6.28 -6.87 -11.32
C ILE A 59 -4.91 -6.75 -12.00
N ARG A 60 -3.95 -6.03 -11.40
CA ARG A 60 -2.59 -5.95 -11.91
C ARG A 60 -1.87 -7.30 -11.85
N SER A 61 -2.09 -8.07 -10.80
CA SER A 61 -1.53 -9.42 -10.67
C SER A 61 -2.01 -10.36 -11.79
N LEU A 62 -3.19 -10.07 -12.36
CA LEU A 62 -3.80 -10.80 -13.47
C LEU A 62 -3.43 -10.25 -14.86
N GLY A 63 -2.55 -9.24 -14.92
CA GLY A 63 -2.06 -8.62 -16.16
C GLY A 63 -2.91 -7.46 -16.69
N TYR A 64 -3.94 -7.02 -15.97
CA TYR A 64 -4.67 -5.80 -16.32
C TYR A 64 -3.92 -4.55 -15.86
N LYS A 65 -4.30 -3.40 -16.42
CA LYS A 65 -3.73 -2.10 -16.06
C LYS A 65 -4.72 -1.31 -15.23
N VAL A 66 -4.20 -0.56 -14.26
CA VAL A 66 -4.94 0.51 -13.57
C VAL A 66 -4.41 1.82 -14.11
N VAL A 67 -5.30 2.72 -14.50
CA VAL A 67 -4.91 4.01 -15.09
C VAL A 67 -5.60 5.17 -14.41
N LEU A 68 -4.85 6.27 -14.26
CA LEU A 68 -5.37 7.59 -13.99
C LEU A 68 -5.66 8.29 -15.32
N VAL A 69 -6.89 8.77 -15.47
CA VAL A 69 -7.33 9.58 -16.61
C VAL A 69 -7.37 11.03 -16.17
N ARG A 70 -6.40 11.83 -16.63
CA ARG A 70 -6.21 13.21 -16.16
C ARG A 70 -7.46 14.08 -16.31
N ASP A 71 -8.16 13.90 -17.43
CA ASP A 71 -9.32 14.74 -17.78
C ASP A 71 -10.62 14.29 -17.08
N SER A 72 -10.59 13.18 -16.31
CA SER A 72 -11.71 12.70 -15.49
C SER A 72 -11.60 13.28 -14.07
N VAL A 73 -12.29 14.38 -13.81
CA VAL A 73 -12.17 15.14 -12.56
C VAL A 73 -13.32 14.83 -11.61
N PHE A 74 -12.99 14.51 -10.36
CA PHE A 74 -13.95 14.32 -9.26
C PHE A 74 -13.55 15.16 -8.05
N TYR A 75 -14.51 15.86 -7.46
CA TYR A 75 -14.29 16.66 -6.25
C TYR A 75 -14.70 15.88 -5.01
N HIS A 76 -13.74 15.64 -4.11
CA HIS A 76 -13.96 14.94 -2.85
C HIS A 76 -13.71 15.89 -1.68
N GLN A 77 -14.73 16.13 -0.86
CA GLN A 77 -14.55 16.87 0.39
C GLN A 77 -13.81 15.99 1.39
N TYR A 78 -12.50 16.19 1.48
CA TYR A 78 -11.62 15.37 2.29
C TYR A 78 -11.24 16.08 3.59
N GLN A 79 -11.52 15.43 4.71
CA GLN A 79 -10.99 15.82 6.02
C GLN A 79 -10.13 14.69 6.58
N PHE A 80 -8.83 14.94 6.68
CA PHE A 80 -7.94 14.01 7.36
C PHE A 80 -8.18 14.10 8.88
N ALA A 81 -8.80 13.07 9.43
CA ALA A 81 -8.92 12.88 10.87
C ALA A 81 -8.14 11.62 11.28
N ARG A 82 -7.19 11.80 12.19
CA ARG A 82 -6.47 10.70 12.84
C ARG A 82 -7.45 9.99 13.78
N SER A 83 -7.57 8.67 13.64
CA SER A 83 -8.33 7.87 14.58
C SER A 83 -7.57 6.59 14.89
N ILE A 84 -7.60 6.22 16.18
CA ILE A 84 -6.95 5.02 16.70
C ILE A 84 -7.49 3.78 15.99
N THR A 85 -8.79 3.74 15.70
CA THR A 85 -9.41 2.63 14.97
C THR A 85 -8.90 2.54 13.54
N LYS A 86 -8.70 3.68 12.87
CA LYS A 86 -8.14 3.70 11.50
C LYS A 86 -6.73 3.11 11.48
N PHE A 87 -5.89 3.49 12.45
CA PHE A 87 -4.53 2.99 12.58
C PHE A 87 -4.46 1.45 12.66
N TYR A 88 -5.35 0.82 13.43
CA TYR A 88 -5.40 -0.64 13.53
C TYR A 88 -5.63 -1.31 12.19
N PHE A 89 -6.68 -0.90 11.46
CA PHE A 89 -7.02 -1.52 10.19
C PHE A 89 -5.97 -1.24 9.13
N MET A 90 -5.42 -0.02 9.07
CA MET A 90 -4.30 0.30 8.17
C MET A 90 -3.10 -0.62 8.39
N GLU A 91 -2.64 -0.78 9.64
CA GLU A 91 -1.47 -1.60 9.94
C GLU A 91 -1.73 -3.10 9.78
N ARG A 92 -2.89 -3.60 10.24
CA ARG A 92 -3.29 -4.99 10.04
C ARG A 92 -3.35 -5.32 8.55
N ASN A 93 -4.01 -4.48 7.75
CA ASN A 93 -4.23 -4.73 6.34
C ASN A 93 -2.96 -4.54 5.51
N ARG A 94 -2.05 -3.63 5.91
CA ARG A 94 -0.72 -3.51 5.30
C ARG A 94 0.02 -4.85 5.31
N HIS A 95 0.06 -5.55 6.44
CA HIS A 95 0.69 -6.87 6.53
C HIS A 95 -0.03 -7.92 5.67
N ALA A 96 -1.37 -7.87 5.63
CA ALA A 96 -2.16 -8.78 4.80
C ALA A 96 -1.86 -8.61 3.31
N ILE A 97 -1.81 -7.37 2.81
CA ILE A 97 -1.45 -7.04 1.42
C ILE A 97 -0.06 -7.59 1.08
N MET A 98 0.92 -7.32 1.93
CA MET A 98 2.29 -7.81 1.73
C MET A 98 2.29 -9.34 1.61
N LEU A 99 1.65 -10.02 2.56
CA LEU A 99 1.54 -11.48 2.59
C LEU A 99 0.74 -12.03 1.40
N MET A 100 -0.30 -11.37 0.92
CA MET A 100 -1.11 -11.89 -0.18
C MET A 100 -0.37 -11.80 -1.52
N TYR A 101 0.26 -10.66 -1.78
CA TYR A 101 0.70 -10.31 -3.13
C TYR A 101 2.17 -10.63 -3.43
N PHE A 102 3.10 -10.56 -2.48
CA PHE A 102 4.53 -10.71 -2.80
C PHE A 102 5.07 -12.11 -2.53
N LYS A 103 5.95 -12.64 -3.40
CA LYS A 103 6.57 -13.95 -3.17
C LYS A 103 7.48 -13.90 -1.93
N TRP A 104 7.74 -15.07 -1.33
CA TRP A 104 8.58 -15.14 -0.13
C TRP A 104 9.97 -14.51 -0.29
N PRO A 105 10.71 -14.70 -1.41
CA PRO A 105 11.98 -14.02 -1.60
C PRO A 105 11.86 -12.50 -1.55
N THR A 106 10.79 -11.91 -2.11
CA THR A 106 10.52 -10.48 -2.03
C THR A 106 10.25 -10.05 -0.60
N LEU A 107 9.45 -10.81 0.15
CA LEU A 107 9.18 -10.51 1.55
C LEU A 107 10.46 -10.56 2.40
N LEU A 108 11.34 -11.53 2.18
CA LEU A 108 12.64 -11.63 2.84
C LEU A 108 13.54 -10.45 2.49
N LEU A 109 13.60 -10.08 1.21
CA LEU A 109 14.34 -8.91 0.75
C LEU A 109 13.75 -7.58 1.22
N LEU A 110 12.47 -7.52 1.61
CA LEU A 110 11.88 -6.30 2.17
C LEU A 110 11.90 -6.28 3.70
N ALA A 111 12.20 -7.41 4.35
CA ALA A 111 12.16 -7.54 5.80
C ALA A 111 13.11 -6.56 6.54
N PRO A 112 14.37 -6.34 6.12
CA PRO A 112 15.27 -5.43 6.82
C PRO A 112 14.73 -4.00 6.89
N ILE A 113 14.26 -3.45 5.76
CA ILE A 113 13.70 -2.10 5.74
C ILE A 113 12.34 -2.04 6.46
N ALA A 114 11.53 -3.10 6.36
CA ALA A 114 10.28 -3.21 7.10
C ALA A 114 10.53 -3.17 8.62
N ILE A 115 11.50 -3.91 9.14
CA ILE A 115 11.89 -3.90 10.55
C ILE A 115 12.35 -2.50 10.98
N GLY A 116 13.16 -1.83 10.17
CA GLY A 116 13.55 -0.43 10.43
C GLY A 116 12.35 0.51 10.55
N LEU A 117 11.38 0.40 9.64
CA LEU A 117 10.13 1.17 9.69
C LEU A 117 9.26 0.80 10.91
N GLU A 118 9.25 -0.47 11.32
CA GLU A 118 8.52 -0.91 12.52
C GLU A 118 9.00 -0.18 13.79
N PHE A 119 10.31 0.06 13.94
CA PHE A 119 10.84 0.84 15.06
C PHE A 119 10.32 2.29 15.04
N GLY A 120 10.33 2.93 13.87
CA GLY A 120 9.79 4.29 13.70
C GLY A 120 8.30 4.37 14.03
N LEU A 121 7.53 3.37 13.59
CA LEU A 121 6.11 3.28 13.87
C LEU A 121 5.80 2.98 15.34
N TRP A 122 6.63 2.22 16.04
CA TRP A 122 6.54 2.02 17.49
C TRP A 122 6.80 3.33 18.25
N PHE A 123 7.88 4.03 17.90
CA PHE A 123 8.18 5.34 18.47
C PHE A 123 7.01 6.32 18.26
N PHE A 124 6.50 6.40 17.03
CA PHE A 124 5.31 7.19 16.71
C PHE A 124 4.09 6.76 17.54
N SER A 125 3.85 5.47 17.69
CA SER A 125 2.69 4.95 18.41
C SER A 125 2.76 5.23 19.90
N ILE A 126 3.94 5.16 20.52
CA ILE A 126 4.12 5.52 21.93
C ILE A 126 3.86 7.01 22.12
N LYS A 127 4.49 7.87 21.29
CA LYS A 127 4.34 9.33 21.37
C LYS A 127 2.90 9.81 21.20
N ASN A 128 2.09 9.12 20.39
CA ASN A 128 0.71 9.51 20.09
C ASN A 128 -0.35 8.69 20.88
N GLY A 129 0.05 7.85 21.83
CA GLY A 129 -0.88 7.06 22.65
C GLY A 129 -1.54 5.87 21.92
N TYR A 130 -0.96 5.41 20.82
CA TYR A 130 -1.45 4.29 20.00
C TYR A 130 -0.79 2.94 20.32
N ALA A 131 0.14 2.89 21.29
CA ALA A 131 0.89 1.69 21.63
C ALA A 131 0.00 0.47 21.93
N LYS A 132 -1.09 0.65 22.71
CA LYS A 132 -2.06 -0.42 22.98
C LYS A 132 -2.69 -0.96 21.70
N LYS A 133 -3.10 -0.06 20.79
CA LYS A 133 -3.73 -0.45 19.53
C LYS A 133 -2.75 -1.13 18.59
N ARG A 134 -1.48 -0.72 18.60
CA ARG A 134 -0.40 -1.42 17.88
C ARG A 134 -0.22 -2.84 18.40
N TRP A 135 -0.27 -3.05 19.72
CA TRP A 135 -0.23 -4.39 20.30
C TRP A 135 -1.41 -5.27 19.87
N GLU A 136 -2.60 -4.70 19.70
CA GLU A 136 -3.75 -5.44 19.14
C GLU A 136 -3.49 -5.93 17.71
N VAL A 137 -2.77 -5.17 16.87
CA VAL A 137 -2.37 -5.63 15.52
C VAL A 137 -1.49 -6.88 15.63
N TYR A 138 -0.50 -6.89 16.52
CA TYR A 138 0.33 -8.09 16.71
C TYR A 138 -0.46 -9.25 17.31
N LYS A 139 -1.38 -9.02 18.26
CA LYS A 139 -2.27 -10.07 18.76
C LYS A 139 -3.10 -10.71 17.63
N TYR A 140 -3.58 -9.90 16.68
CA TYR A 140 -4.25 -10.42 15.49
C TYR A 140 -3.33 -11.34 14.69
N TRP A 141 -2.09 -10.93 14.42
CA TRP A 141 -1.12 -11.71 13.67
C TRP A 141 -0.44 -12.84 14.46
N LEU A 142 -0.53 -12.89 15.78
CA LEU A 142 -0.06 -14.03 16.58
C LEU A 142 -1.12 -15.14 16.66
N ASN A 143 -2.37 -14.84 16.31
CA ASN A 143 -3.44 -15.82 16.27
C ASN A 143 -3.45 -16.57 14.92
N PHE A 144 -3.03 -17.84 14.94
CA PHE A 144 -2.97 -18.71 13.76
C PHE A 144 -4.29 -18.85 12.98
N LYS A 145 -5.46 -18.68 13.64
CA LYS A 145 -6.75 -18.71 12.93
C LYS A 145 -6.84 -17.60 11.88
N ASN A 146 -6.30 -16.42 12.18
CA ASN A 146 -6.31 -15.28 11.26
C ASN A 146 -5.41 -15.51 10.05
N TRP A 147 -4.29 -16.22 10.22
CA TRP A 147 -3.40 -16.57 9.10
C TRP A 147 -4.12 -17.41 8.04
N SER A 148 -5.01 -18.31 8.46
CA SER A 148 -5.72 -19.18 7.54
C SER A 148 -6.54 -18.40 6.50
N ILE A 149 -7.09 -17.24 6.88
CA ILE A 149 -7.83 -16.34 6.00
C ILE A 149 -6.91 -15.83 4.89
N TRP A 150 -5.78 -15.23 5.28
CA TRP A 150 -4.85 -14.59 4.36
C TRP A 150 -4.07 -15.61 3.51
N PHE A 151 -3.73 -16.77 4.06
CA PHE A 151 -3.07 -17.83 3.30
C PHE A 151 -3.95 -18.46 2.23
N LYS A 152 -5.25 -18.64 2.49
CA LYS A 152 -6.19 -19.09 1.46
C LYS A 152 -6.21 -18.11 0.29
N LYS A 153 -6.28 -16.81 0.58
CA LYS A 153 -6.24 -15.75 -0.44
C LYS A 153 -4.90 -15.69 -1.16
N ARG A 154 -3.79 -15.74 -0.43
CA ARG A 154 -2.43 -15.82 -0.99
C ARG A 154 -2.32 -16.99 -1.96
N LYS A 155 -2.79 -18.18 -1.59
CA LYS A 155 -2.74 -19.36 -2.46
C LYS A 155 -3.45 -19.09 -3.79
N ILE A 156 -4.68 -18.57 -3.74
CA ILE A 156 -5.46 -18.24 -4.94
C ILE A 156 -4.75 -17.16 -5.78
N ILE A 157 -4.28 -16.08 -5.16
CA ILE A 157 -3.61 -14.97 -5.85
C ILE A 157 -2.33 -15.47 -6.52
N GLN A 158 -1.45 -16.15 -5.79
CA GLN A 158 -0.16 -16.62 -6.33
C GLN A 158 -0.33 -17.67 -7.43
N GLN A 159 -1.37 -18.52 -7.36
CA GLN A 159 -1.68 -19.51 -8.40
C GLN A 159 -2.19 -18.88 -9.71
N ASN A 160 -3.01 -17.84 -9.62
CA ASN A 160 -3.63 -17.20 -10.78
C ASN A 160 -2.80 -16.05 -11.37
N ARG A 161 -1.74 -15.65 -10.68
CA ARG A 161 -0.91 -14.51 -11.03
C ARG A 161 -0.20 -14.71 -12.37
N LYS A 162 -0.19 -13.66 -13.18
CA LYS A 162 0.41 -13.62 -14.52
C LYS A 162 1.63 -12.71 -14.65
N VAL A 163 1.94 -11.92 -13.63
CA VAL A 163 3.01 -10.92 -13.66
C VAL A 163 4.05 -11.15 -12.55
N SER A 164 5.26 -10.64 -12.75
CA SER A 164 6.36 -10.69 -11.79
C SER A 164 6.14 -9.77 -10.56
N ASP A 165 6.86 -9.99 -9.46
CA ASP A 165 7.00 -9.04 -8.35
C ASP A 165 7.63 -7.74 -8.84
N ARG A 166 8.54 -7.80 -9.82
CA ARG A 166 9.07 -6.60 -10.49
C ARG A 166 7.97 -5.73 -11.08
N GLU A 167 7.03 -6.34 -11.80
CA GLU A 167 5.91 -5.59 -12.39
C GLU A 167 4.95 -5.07 -11.30
N MET A 168 4.66 -5.88 -10.28
CA MET A 168 3.82 -5.42 -9.17
C MET A 168 4.42 -4.24 -8.42
N LEU A 169 5.74 -4.18 -8.29
CA LEU A 169 6.49 -3.09 -7.65
C LEU A 169 6.85 -1.95 -8.62
N ARG A 170 6.37 -1.97 -9.86
CA ARG A 170 6.79 -1.03 -10.90
C ARG A 170 6.59 0.43 -10.50
N HIS A 171 5.42 0.79 -9.96
CA HIS A 171 5.07 2.17 -9.59
C HIS A 171 5.22 2.46 -8.08
N SER A 172 5.84 1.54 -7.34
CA SER A 172 6.20 1.77 -5.94
C SER A 172 7.19 2.94 -5.81
N VAL A 173 7.13 3.65 -4.68
CA VAL A 173 7.96 4.83 -4.41
C VAL A 173 9.08 4.52 -3.43
N SER A 174 10.17 5.29 -3.52
CA SER A 174 11.37 5.12 -2.70
C SER A 174 11.36 5.89 -1.38
N GLU A 175 10.44 6.83 -1.21
CA GLU A 175 10.50 7.84 -0.16
C GLU A 175 9.11 8.06 0.44
N ILE A 176 9.09 8.41 1.74
CA ILE A 176 7.85 8.80 2.42
C ILE A 176 7.70 10.31 2.24
N VAL A 177 6.89 10.69 1.26
CA VAL A 177 6.54 12.07 0.95
C VAL A 177 5.12 12.41 1.42
N PHE A 178 4.80 13.72 1.50
CA PHE A 178 3.48 14.22 1.88
C PHE A 178 3.07 13.88 3.32
N GLN A 179 4.03 14.02 4.22
CA GLN A 179 3.85 13.86 5.65
C GLN A 179 3.03 15.03 6.22
N ASP A 180 2.13 14.74 7.14
CA ASP A 180 1.51 15.78 7.96
C ASP A 180 2.61 16.47 8.80
N ALA A 181 2.34 17.68 9.30
CA ALA A 181 3.35 18.49 10.01
C ALA A 181 3.99 17.74 11.19
N SER A 182 3.28 16.77 11.80
CA SER A 182 3.82 15.97 12.90
C SER A 182 4.71 14.80 12.48
N THR A 183 4.68 14.38 11.21
CA THR A 183 5.54 13.30 10.69
C THR A 183 6.71 13.85 9.89
N ASN A 184 6.58 15.06 9.34
CA ASN A 184 7.65 15.82 8.70
C ASN A 184 8.75 16.20 9.71
N ASN A 185 9.79 15.37 9.83
CA ASN A 185 10.89 15.60 10.75
C ASN A 185 12.25 15.28 10.13
N PHE A 186 13.31 15.78 10.78
CA PHE A 186 14.69 15.63 10.32
C PHE A 186 15.08 14.17 10.08
N LEU A 187 14.73 13.27 11.01
CA LEU A 187 15.07 11.85 10.89
C LEU A 187 14.45 11.23 9.66
N VAL A 188 13.20 11.54 9.33
CA VAL A 188 12.60 10.97 8.13
C VAL A 188 13.22 11.55 6.86
N ASN A 189 13.36 12.87 6.78
CA ASN A 189 13.82 13.53 5.55
C ASN A 189 15.29 13.29 5.23
N TYR A 190 16.16 13.28 6.25
CA TYR A 190 17.61 13.27 6.05
C TYR A 190 18.28 11.96 6.45
N VAL A 191 17.56 11.03 7.10
CA VAL A 191 18.10 9.71 7.45
C VAL A 191 17.31 8.60 6.78
N ALA A 192 16.01 8.49 7.09
CA ALA A 192 15.19 7.39 6.60
C ALA A 192 15.01 7.43 5.07
N ASN A 193 14.66 8.58 4.49
CA ASN A 193 14.44 8.73 3.05
C ASN A 193 15.69 8.39 2.23
N PRO A 194 16.90 8.91 2.53
CA PRO A 194 18.12 8.50 1.84
C PRO A 194 18.40 6.98 1.93
N VAL A 195 18.22 6.38 3.10
CA VAL A 195 18.40 4.93 3.30
C VAL A 195 17.37 4.14 2.48
N MET A 196 16.09 4.50 2.55
CA MET A 196 15.03 3.85 1.76
C MET A 196 15.26 4.01 0.27
N LYS A 197 15.76 5.16 -0.19
CA LYS A 197 16.08 5.40 -1.59
C LYS A 197 17.21 4.52 -2.08
N LEU A 198 18.31 4.45 -1.34
CA LEU A 198 19.40 3.53 -1.66
C LEU A 198 18.89 2.08 -1.70
N TYR A 199 18.15 1.66 -0.67
CA TYR A 199 17.58 0.32 -0.57
C TYR A 199 16.64 0.00 -1.74
N TYR A 200 15.80 0.95 -2.13
CA TYR A 200 14.88 0.80 -3.25
C TYR A 200 15.62 0.54 -4.56
N TYR A 201 16.65 1.32 -4.90
CA TYR A 201 17.36 1.13 -6.15
C TYR A 201 18.21 -0.15 -6.15
N VAL A 202 18.86 -0.47 -5.04
CA VAL A 202 19.71 -1.67 -4.93
C VAL A 202 18.86 -2.94 -4.89
N VAL A 203 17.91 -3.01 -3.95
CA VAL A 203 17.15 -4.24 -3.67
C VAL A 203 15.91 -4.33 -4.54
N VAL A 204 15.04 -3.30 -4.52
CA VAL A 204 13.74 -3.36 -5.21
C VAL A 204 13.91 -3.30 -6.73
N LYS A 205 14.79 -2.43 -7.24
CA LYS A 205 15.03 -2.31 -8.69
C LYS A 205 16.15 -3.22 -9.19
N GLY A 206 17.15 -3.52 -8.35
CA GLY A 206 18.30 -4.33 -8.74
C GLY A 206 18.13 -5.84 -8.55
N LEU A 207 17.51 -6.28 -7.44
CA LEU A 207 17.45 -7.71 -7.09
C LEU A 207 16.10 -8.38 -7.37
N ILE A 208 14.99 -7.66 -7.26
CA ILE A 208 13.65 -8.23 -7.47
C ILE A 208 13.31 -8.21 -8.97
N TRP A 209 13.47 -9.35 -9.63
CA TRP A 209 13.18 -9.49 -11.07
C TRP A 209 12.10 -10.54 -11.39
N TRP A 210 11.86 -11.50 -10.49
CA TRP A 210 10.85 -12.56 -10.60
C TRP A 210 9.44 -12.06 -10.33
#